data_AF-A0A4P5W8C1-F1
#
_entry.id   AF-A0A4P5W8C1-F1
#
_cell.length_a   1.000
_cell.length_b   1.000
_cell.length_c   1.000
_cell.angle_alpha   90.00
_cell.angle_beta   90.00
_cell.angle_gamma   90.00
#
_symmetry.space_group_name_H-M   'P 1'
#
loop_
_entity.id
_entity.type
_entity.pdbx_description
1 polymer ?
#
loop_
_entity_poly.entity_id
_entity_poly.type
_entity_poly.pdbx_seq_one_letter_code
_entity_poly.pdbx_strand_id
1 'polypeptide(L)'
;MDGGPGDTNPPGYGVAASAGVRELGWQVGGSVHYLSLAAGGGDLAVGPQWAVNFAPVVYLGELDFRSRLDGDGVETTSLYAYHELQWLATRGVVVKLKYDWEDPSTLYIDDHLNRFTLGADVSPYTFVEVEPQYRRTWRGGSAFASGGEIVGDEVLFMVHGWY
;
A
#
# COMPACT_ATOMS: atom_id res chain seq x y z
N MET A 1 20.64 -7.00 -19.30
CA MET A 1 19.57 -6.02 -18.96
C MET A 1 19.34 -6.33 -17.52
N ASP A 2 20.12 -5.69 -16.67
CA ASP A 2 20.27 -6.05 -15.25
C ASP A 2 19.94 -4.77 -14.50
N GLY A 3 18.96 -4.81 -13.61
CA GLY A 3 18.56 -3.63 -12.84
C GLY A 3 17.07 -3.53 -12.52
N GLY A 4 16.28 -4.59 -12.71
CA GLY A 4 14.99 -4.69 -12.06
C GLY A 4 15.17 -4.75 -10.54
N PRO A 5 14.28 -4.16 -9.73
CA PRO A 5 14.28 -4.37 -8.28
C PRO A 5 14.08 -5.88 -8.01
N GLY A 6 15.17 -6.56 -7.66
CA GLY A 6 15.26 -8.02 -7.54
C GLY A 6 16.51 -8.63 -8.18
N ASP A 7 17.10 -7.99 -9.18
CA ASP A 7 18.25 -8.52 -9.94
C ASP A 7 19.57 -8.49 -9.16
N THR A 8 19.67 -7.66 -8.11
CA THR A 8 20.85 -7.58 -7.23
C THR A 8 20.79 -8.54 -6.05
N ASN A 9 19.64 -9.20 -5.83
CA ASN A 9 19.47 -10.12 -4.73
C ASN A 9 19.89 -11.53 -5.14
N PRO A 10 20.41 -12.34 -4.20
CA PRO A 10 20.64 -13.76 -4.44
C PRO A 10 19.36 -14.43 -4.97
N PRO A 11 19.48 -15.44 -5.83
CA PRO A 11 18.32 -16.21 -6.28
C PRO A 11 17.55 -16.77 -5.08
N GLY A 12 16.24 -16.93 -5.20
CA GLY A 12 15.38 -17.35 -4.10
C GLY A 12 14.06 -17.93 -4.58
N TYR A 13 13.19 -18.27 -3.64
CA TYR A 13 11.80 -18.62 -3.93
C TYR A 13 10.87 -17.84 -3.01
N GLY A 14 9.67 -17.54 -3.52
CA GLY A 14 8.63 -16.86 -2.76
C GLY A 14 7.27 -17.49 -2.99
N VAL A 15 6.40 -17.38 -2.00
CA VAL A 15 5.01 -17.83 -2.03
C VAL A 15 4.14 -16.73 -1.43
N ALA A 16 3.06 -16.38 -2.12
CA ALA A 16 2.04 -15.48 -1.61
C ALA A 16 0.69 -16.17 -1.66
N ALA A 17 -0.12 -15.99 -0.62
CA ALA A 17 -1.49 -16.48 -0.57
C ALA A 17 -2.37 -15.47 0.17
N SER A 18 -3.61 -15.33 -0.30
CA SER A 18 -4.63 -14.51 0.36
C SER A 18 -5.96 -15.25 0.36
N ALA A 19 -6.69 -15.20 1.46
CA ALA A 19 -8.01 -15.79 1.58
C ALA A 19 -8.93 -14.89 2.41
N GLY A 20 -10.23 -14.98 2.15
CA GLY A 20 -11.21 -14.17 2.86
C GLY A 20 -12.63 -14.55 2.52
N VAL A 21 -13.56 -13.90 3.23
CA VAL A 21 -15.00 -13.99 2.98
C VAL A 21 -15.52 -12.61 2.61
N ARG A 22 -16.47 -12.57 1.69
CA ARG A 22 -17.07 -11.34 1.20
C ARG A 22 -18.58 -11.49 1.16
N GLU A 23 -19.25 -10.45 1.62
CA GLU A 23 -20.67 -10.21 1.48
C GLU A 23 -20.92 -8.88 0.76
N LEU A 24 -22.18 -8.54 0.49
CA LEU A 24 -22.53 -7.29 -0.19
C LEU A 24 -22.08 -6.03 0.58
N GLY A 25 -22.14 -6.08 1.91
CA GLY A 25 -21.86 -4.96 2.79
C GLY A 25 -20.44 -4.89 3.34
N TRP A 26 -19.67 -5.98 3.26
CA TRP A 26 -18.34 -6.05 3.88
C TRP A 26 -17.51 -7.20 3.32
N GLN A 27 -16.20 -7.13 3.54
CA GLN A 27 -15.29 -8.25 3.34
C GLN A 27 -14.25 -8.28 4.47
N VAL A 28 -13.76 -9.46 4.78
CA VAL A 28 -12.61 -9.66 5.67
C VAL A 28 -11.78 -10.81 5.14
N GLY A 29 -10.47 -10.69 5.27
CA GLY A 29 -9.54 -11.72 4.86
C GLY A 29 -8.17 -11.49 5.48
N GLY A 30 -7.22 -12.26 4.99
CA GLY A 30 -5.81 -12.07 5.31
C GLY A 30 -4.92 -12.55 4.19
N SER A 31 -3.66 -12.13 4.29
CA SER A 31 -2.59 -12.43 3.36
C SER A 31 -1.40 -13.04 4.12
N VAL A 32 -0.63 -13.85 3.41
CA VAL A 32 0.70 -14.29 3.80
C VAL A 32 1.60 -14.20 2.58
N HIS A 33 2.78 -13.64 2.78
CA HIS A 33 3.84 -13.58 1.79
C HIS A 33 5.12 -14.07 2.43
N TYR A 34 5.77 -15.05 1.81
CA TYR A 34 7.04 -15.62 2.25
C TYR A 34 8.05 -15.53 1.13
N LEU A 35 9.28 -15.13 1.45
CA LEU A 35 10.42 -15.10 0.55
C LEU A 35 11.63 -15.72 1.26
N SER A 36 12.38 -16.53 0.54
CA SER A 36 13.63 -17.14 1.01
C SER A 36 14.71 -16.95 -0.03
N LEU A 37 15.88 -16.46 0.38
CA LEU A 37 17.01 -16.17 -0.50
C LEU A 37 18.12 -17.22 -0.31
N ALA A 38 18.75 -17.61 -1.41
CA ALA A 38 19.77 -18.67 -1.41
C ALA A 38 21.06 -18.31 -0.64
N ALA A 39 21.37 -17.02 -0.49
CA ALA A 39 22.53 -16.58 0.29
C ALA A 39 22.23 -16.43 1.80
N GLY A 40 21.05 -16.89 2.24
CA GLY A 40 20.56 -16.61 3.59
C GLY A 40 19.70 -15.36 3.62
N GLY A 41 18.86 -15.28 4.65
CA GLY A 41 17.85 -14.25 4.78
C GLY A 41 16.53 -14.57 4.06
N GLY A 42 15.54 -13.73 4.26
CA GLY A 42 14.19 -13.93 3.76
C GLY A 42 13.21 -12.98 4.42
N ASP A 43 11.98 -12.99 3.92
CA ASP A 43 10.90 -12.16 4.41
C ASP A 43 9.66 -13.01 4.71
N LEU A 44 8.98 -12.70 5.80
CA LEU A 44 7.62 -13.15 6.06
C LEU A 44 6.76 -11.92 6.32
N ALA A 45 5.73 -11.69 5.51
CA ALA A 45 4.70 -10.71 5.76
C ALA A 45 3.35 -11.41 5.95
N VAL A 46 2.59 -10.98 6.95
CA VAL A 46 1.23 -11.46 7.21
C VAL A 46 0.35 -10.29 7.58
N GLY A 47 -0.91 -10.30 7.13
CA GLY A 47 -1.78 -9.16 7.39
C GLY A 47 -3.26 -9.45 7.30
N PRO A 48 -4.11 -8.91 8.19
CA PRO A 48 -5.54 -8.83 7.95
C PRO A 48 -5.86 -7.73 6.94
N GLN A 49 -6.89 -7.98 6.12
CA GLN A 49 -7.47 -7.01 5.20
C GLN A 49 -9.00 -7.00 5.33
N TRP A 50 -9.63 -5.85 5.13
CA TRP A 50 -11.07 -5.69 5.25
C TRP A 50 -11.61 -4.61 4.33
N ALA A 51 -12.92 -4.63 4.11
CA ALA A 51 -13.64 -3.51 3.54
C ALA A 51 -15.08 -3.45 4.05
N VAL A 52 -15.67 -2.26 4.05
CA VAL A 52 -17.06 -2.02 4.39
C VAL A 52 -17.68 -1.12 3.31
N ASN A 53 -18.85 -1.50 2.84
CA ASN A 53 -19.61 -0.80 1.82
C ASN A 53 -20.79 -0.07 2.48
N PHE A 54 -20.70 1.25 2.54
CA PHE A 54 -21.72 2.16 3.07
C PHE A 54 -22.52 2.87 1.97
N ALA A 55 -22.38 2.48 0.70
CA ALA A 55 -23.01 3.03 -0.52
C ALA A 55 -23.62 4.45 -0.37
N PRO A 56 -23.01 5.50 -0.95
CA PRO A 56 -22.08 5.47 -2.08
C PRO A 56 -20.60 5.45 -1.69
N VAL A 57 -20.28 5.17 -0.42
CA VAL A 57 -18.91 5.17 0.11
C VAL A 57 -18.45 3.75 0.39
N VAL A 58 -17.22 3.43 0.03
CA VAL A 58 -16.54 2.18 0.39
C VAL A 58 -15.28 2.54 1.17
N TYR A 59 -15.05 1.83 2.27
CA TYR A 59 -13.82 1.93 3.05
C TYR A 59 -13.09 0.59 3.01
N LEU A 60 -11.78 0.63 2.77
CA LEU A 60 -10.89 -0.53 2.73
C LEU A 60 -9.75 -0.29 3.71
N GLY A 61 -9.24 -1.38 4.28
CA GLY A 61 -8.03 -1.33 5.08
C GLY A 61 -7.25 -2.63 5.07
N GLU A 62 -5.95 -2.51 5.31
CA GLU A 62 -5.01 -3.61 5.46
C GLU A 62 -3.96 -3.22 6.51
N LEU A 63 -3.51 -4.21 7.28
CA LEU A 63 -2.35 -4.08 8.16
C LEU A 63 -1.41 -5.22 7.84
N ASP A 64 -0.13 -4.96 7.59
CA ASP A 64 0.87 -6.00 7.39
C ASP A 64 1.96 -5.94 8.45
N PHE A 65 2.29 -7.11 8.97
CA PHE A 65 3.41 -7.36 9.85
C PHE A 65 4.47 -8.09 9.05
N ARG A 66 5.62 -7.46 8.85
CA ARG A 66 6.74 -8.06 8.12
C ARG A 66 7.89 -8.32 9.06
N SER A 67 8.40 -9.55 9.08
CA SER A 67 9.73 -9.87 9.61
C SER A 67 10.65 -10.13 8.44
N ARG A 68 11.80 -9.47 8.45
CA ARG A 68 12.88 -9.62 7.48
C ARG A 68 14.13 -10.10 8.20
N LEU A 69 14.65 -11.23 7.75
CA LEU A 69 15.98 -11.69 8.15
C LEU A 69 16.97 -11.28 7.05
N ASP A 70 17.94 -10.45 7.41
CA ASP A 70 19.04 -10.11 6.51
C ASP A 70 20.07 -11.25 6.45
N GLY A 71 20.89 -11.27 5.39
CA GLY A 71 21.89 -12.31 5.16
C GLY A 71 23.00 -12.39 6.22
N ASP A 72 23.13 -11.35 7.06
CA ASP A 72 24.01 -11.28 8.23
C ASP A 72 23.35 -11.77 9.53
N GLY A 73 22.08 -12.21 9.46
CA GLY A 73 21.32 -12.73 10.59
C GLY A 73 20.61 -11.67 11.43
N VAL A 74 20.61 -10.40 11.01
CA VAL A 74 19.84 -9.35 11.68
C VAL A 74 18.37 -9.47 11.29
N GLU A 75 17.49 -9.53 12.29
CA GLU A 75 16.05 -9.52 12.08
C GLU A 75 15.50 -8.10 12.25
N THR A 76 14.75 -7.64 11.25
CA THR A 76 14.03 -6.37 11.26
C THR A 76 12.53 -6.64 11.18
N THR A 77 11.77 -6.06 12.09
CA THR A 77 10.30 -6.09 12.06
C THR A 77 9.78 -4.77 11.54
N SER A 78 8.92 -4.82 10.53
CA SER A 78 8.28 -3.66 9.91
C SER A 78 6.76 -3.78 10.06
N LEU A 79 6.09 -2.64 10.12
CA LEU A 79 4.63 -2.55 10.16
C LEU A 79 4.13 -1.67 9.02
N TYR A 80 3.06 -2.09 8.37
CA TYR A 80 2.42 -1.33 7.31
C TYR A 80 0.93 -1.23 7.61
N ALA A 81 0.36 -0.07 7.35
CA ALA A 81 -1.07 0.16 7.43
C ALA A 81 -1.53 0.89 6.18
N TYR A 82 -2.55 0.35 5.54
CA TYR A 82 -3.19 0.95 4.39
C TYR A 82 -4.65 1.21 4.69
N HIS A 83 -5.12 2.40 4.33
CA HIS A 83 -6.51 2.78 4.40
C HIS A 83 -6.92 3.49 3.13
N GLU A 84 -8.05 3.10 2.56
CA GLU A 84 -8.63 3.74 1.39
C GLU A 84 -10.11 4.00 1.58
N LEU A 85 -10.54 5.22 1.26
CA LEU A 85 -11.94 5.59 1.16
C LEU A 85 -12.24 5.97 -0.28
N GLN A 86 -13.24 5.32 -0.85
CA GLN A 86 -13.76 5.59 -2.18
C GLN A 86 -15.17 6.14 -2.06
N TRP A 87 -15.47 7.22 -2.77
CA TRP A 87 -16.79 7.82 -2.83
C TRP A 87 -17.24 7.94 -4.27
N LEU A 88 -18.32 7.25 -4.63
CA LEU A 88 -19.00 7.45 -5.91
C LEU A 88 -19.73 8.80 -5.89
N ALA A 89 -19.04 9.86 -6.33
CA ALA A 89 -19.59 11.21 -6.34
C ALA A 89 -20.69 11.36 -7.41
N THR A 90 -20.46 10.77 -8.59
CA THR A 90 -21.46 10.66 -9.66
C THR A 90 -21.10 9.50 -10.58
N ARG A 91 -21.98 9.17 -11.53
CA ARG A 91 -21.70 8.12 -12.51
C ARG A 91 -20.43 8.46 -13.30
N GLY A 92 -19.45 7.56 -13.25
CA GLY A 92 -18.16 7.73 -13.92
C GLY A 92 -17.16 8.62 -13.17
N VAL A 93 -17.44 9.01 -11.92
CA VAL A 93 -16.49 9.73 -11.06
C VAL A 93 -16.47 9.12 -9.67
N VAL A 94 -15.33 8.51 -9.31
CA VAL A 94 -15.08 7.98 -7.97
C VAL A 94 -13.93 8.78 -7.35
N VAL A 95 -14.20 9.50 -6.25
CA VAL A 95 -13.16 10.20 -5.49
C VAL A 95 -12.47 9.20 -4.57
N LYS A 96 -11.14 9.23 -4.51
CA LYS A 96 -10.32 8.32 -3.69
C LYS A 96 -9.49 9.11 -2.70
N LEU A 97 -9.53 8.68 -1.45
CA LEU A 97 -8.68 9.14 -0.37
C LEU A 97 -7.89 7.94 0.13
N LYS A 98 -6.56 8.02 0.13
CA LYS A 98 -5.68 6.95 0.60
C LYS A 98 -4.77 7.48 1.68
N TYR A 99 -4.53 6.64 2.68
CA TYR A 99 -3.54 6.86 3.71
C TYR A 99 -2.72 5.59 3.88
N ASP A 100 -1.41 5.71 3.62
CA ASP A 100 -0.43 4.67 3.90
C ASP A 100 0.42 5.12 5.08
N TRP A 101 0.65 4.21 6.03
CA TRP A 101 1.62 4.35 7.09
C TRP A 101 2.57 3.16 7.04
N GLU A 102 3.86 3.44 7.13
CA GLU A 102 4.92 2.44 7.07
C GLU A 102 5.90 2.74 8.20
N ASP A 103 6.18 1.75 9.03
CA ASP A 103 7.28 1.71 9.96
C ASP A 103 8.28 0.68 9.42
N PRO A 104 9.34 1.11 8.72
CA PRO A 104 10.31 0.20 8.12
C PRO A 104 11.05 -0.66 9.15
N SER A 105 11.19 -0.18 10.38
CA SER A 105 11.82 -0.91 11.46
C SER A 105 11.34 -0.40 12.81
N THR A 106 10.58 -1.23 13.52
CA THR A 106 10.06 -0.92 14.86
C THR A 106 11.15 -0.71 15.91
N LEU A 107 12.42 -0.90 15.55
CA LEU A 107 13.58 -0.63 16.39
C LEU A 107 13.93 0.87 16.45
N TYR A 108 13.71 1.60 15.36
CA TYR A 108 14.03 3.02 15.28
C TYR A 108 12.81 3.86 15.62
N ILE A 109 13.01 4.89 16.43
CA ILE A 109 11.93 5.83 16.78
C ILE A 109 11.87 6.89 15.69
N ASP A 110 10.64 7.21 15.25
CA ASP A 110 10.33 8.29 14.31
C ASP A 110 10.89 8.15 12.87
N ASP A 111 11.28 6.95 12.43
CA ASP A 111 11.64 6.69 11.03
C ASP A 111 10.42 6.33 10.15
N HIS A 112 9.24 6.23 10.76
CA HIS A 112 8.01 5.89 10.06
C HIS A 112 7.66 6.91 8.97
N LEU A 113 7.25 6.38 7.83
CA LEU A 113 6.79 7.10 6.66
C LEU A 113 5.26 7.15 6.68
N ASN A 114 4.73 8.28 6.28
CA ASN A 114 3.32 8.49 6.10
C ASN A 114 3.09 9.00 4.67
N ARG A 115 1.99 8.57 4.05
CA ARG A 115 1.61 8.99 2.71
C ARG A 115 0.13 9.23 2.64
N PHE A 116 -0.24 10.39 2.14
CA PHE A 116 -1.62 10.76 1.89
C PHE A 116 -1.81 10.96 0.38
N THR A 117 -2.84 10.34 -0.18
CA THR A 117 -3.19 10.50 -1.59
C THR A 117 -4.64 10.93 -1.72
N LEU A 118 -4.89 11.99 -2.48
CA LEU A 118 -6.21 12.42 -2.91
C LEU A 118 -6.27 12.34 -4.43
N GLY A 119 -7.26 11.62 -4.96
CA GLY A 119 -7.43 11.49 -6.40
C GLY A 119 -8.86 11.22 -6.81
N ALA A 120 -9.06 10.98 -8.10
CA ALA A 120 -10.34 10.54 -8.61
C ALA A 120 -10.13 9.59 -9.80
N ASP A 121 -11.01 8.61 -9.96
CA ASP A 121 -11.16 7.84 -11.19
C ASP A 121 -12.27 8.47 -12.00
N VAL A 122 -11.93 8.95 -13.19
CA VAL A 122 -12.84 9.64 -14.09
C VAL A 122 -12.96 8.82 -15.37
N SER A 123 -14.17 8.36 -15.68
CA SER A 123 -14.48 7.63 -16.91
C SER A 123 -15.29 8.54 -17.85
N PRO A 124 -14.64 9.46 -18.59
CA PRO A 124 -15.36 10.44 -19.42
C PRO A 124 -16.07 9.80 -20.61
N TYR A 125 -15.60 8.63 -21.06
CA TYR A 125 -16.15 7.90 -22.18
C TYR A 125 -16.07 6.39 -21.93
N THR A 126 -16.85 5.61 -22.66
CA THR A 126 -16.74 4.15 -22.63
C THR A 126 -15.34 3.74 -23.05
N PHE A 127 -14.69 2.88 -22.26
CA PHE A 127 -13.32 2.42 -22.49
C PHE A 127 -12.22 3.46 -22.30
N VAL A 128 -12.49 4.58 -21.62
CA VAL A 128 -11.45 5.52 -21.21
C VAL A 128 -11.58 5.77 -19.72
N GLU A 129 -10.47 5.61 -18.99
CA GLU A 129 -10.34 5.95 -17.59
C GLU A 129 -9.13 6.85 -17.39
N VAL A 130 -9.30 7.88 -16.56
CA VAL A 130 -8.29 8.86 -16.22
C VAL A 130 -8.22 8.98 -14.71
N GLU A 131 -7.01 8.87 -14.16
CA GLU A 131 -6.77 8.86 -12.72
C GLU A 131 -5.77 9.96 -12.34
N PRO A 132 -6.23 11.22 -12.15
CA PRO A 132 -5.42 12.26 -11.53
C PRO A 132 -5.31 12.03 -10.02
N GLN A 133 -4.10 12.16 -9.48
CA GLN A 133 -3.87 12.09 -8.04
C GLN A 133 -2.86 13.14 -7.59
N TYR A 134 -3.09 13.67 -6.39
CA TYR A 134 -2.09 14.38 -5.62
C TYR A 134 -1.66 13.50 -4.45
N ARG A 135 -0.35 13.39 -4.24
CA ARG A 135 0.24 12.57 -3.19
C ARG A 135 1.27 13.36 -2.41
N ARG A 136 1.19 13.27 -1.08
CA ARG A 136 2.15 13.86 -0.15
C ARG A 136 2.73 12.77 0.73
N THR A 137 4.04 12.77 0.86
CA THR A 137 4.79 11.85 1.72
C THR A 137 5.59 12.62 2.75
N TRP A 138 5.55 12.17 4.00
CA TRP A 138 6.32 12.75 5.10
C TRP A 138 6.86 11.67 6.03
N ARG A 139 7.95 11.98 6.73
CA ARG A 139 8.57 11.10 7.73
C ARG A 139 8.42 11.69 9.12
N GLY A 140 8.09 10.83 10.08
CA GLY A 140 7.91 11.19 11.48
C GLY A 140 6.69 12.09 11.72
N GLY A 141 6.25 12.16 12.98
CA GLY A 141 5.23 13.11 13.43
C GLY A 141 3.95 13.18 12.58
N SER A 142 3.35 14.36 12.51
CA SER A 142 2.14 14.64 11.71
C SER A 142 2.48 15.59 10.57
N ALA A 143 1.91 15.37 9.38
CA ALA A 143 1.99 16.33 8.26
C ALA A 143 1.38 17.70 8.56
N PHE A 144 0.50 17.77 9.56
CA PHE A 144 -0.32 18.95 9.86
C PHE A 144 0.01 19.58 11.22
N ALA A 145 0.98 19.01 11.97
CA ALA A 145 1.49 19.56 13.21
C ALA A 145 3.03 19.62 13.17
N SER A 146 3.64 20.37 14.09
CA SER A 146 5.10 20.43 14.18
C SER A 146 5.69 19.03 14.43
N GLY A 147 6.64 18.59 13.59
CA GLY A 147 7.42 17.37 13.82
C GLY A 147 7.60 16.45 12.60
N GLY A 148 6.83 16.63 11.52
CA GLY A 148 7.01 15.85 10.29
C GLY A 148 7.97 16.51 9.29
N GLU A 149 8.85 15.71 8.70
CA GLU A 149 9.69 16.11 7.55
C GLU A 149 8.95 15.78 6.25
N ILE A 150 8.66 16.78 5.41
CA ILE A 150 8.08 16.53 4.09
C ILE A 150 9.16 15.88 3.21
N VAL A 151 8.90 14.64 2.78
CA VAL A 151 9.79 13.85 1.92
C VAL A 151 9.49 14.12 0.44
N GLY A 152 8.21 14.35 0.10
CA GLY A 152 7.82 14.60 -1.28
C GLY A 152 6.38 15.06 -1.46
N ASP A 153 6.18 15.79 -2.56
CA ASP A 153 4.89 16.19 -3.09
C ASP A 153 4.85 15.82 -4.58
N GLU A 154 3.85 15.05 -4.98
CA GLU A 154 3.75 14.47 -6.31
C GLU A 154 2.36 14.68 -6.90
N VAL A 155 2.32 14.95 -8.21
CA VAL A 155 1.10 14.90 -9.00
C VAL A 155 1.24 13.74 -9.98
N LEU A 156 0.34 12.77 -9.87
CA LEU A 156 0.30 11.57 -10.68
C LEU A 156 -0.85 11.66 -11.65
N PHE A 157 -0.64 11.12 -12.84
CA PHE A 157 -1.67 11.07 -13.87
C PHE A 157 -1.53 9.76 -14.63
N MET A 158 -2.58 8.94 -14.59
CA MET A 158 -2.64 7.68 -15.33
C MET A 158 -3.83 7.71 -16.29
N VAL A 159 -3.65 7.09 -17.46
CA VAL A 159 -4.70 6.96 -18.47
C VAL A 159 -4.75 5.50 -18.88
N HIS A 160 -5.95 4.91 -18.79
CA HIS A 160 -6.23 3.57 -19.26
C HIS A 160 -7.22 3.65 -20.43
N GLY A 161 -6.84 3.07 -21.55
CA GLY A 161 -7.72 2.89 -22.71
C GLY A 161 -7.86 1.41 -23.05
N TRP A 162 -9.08 0.96 -23.31
CA TRP A 162 -9.34 -0.39 -23.81
C TRP A 162 -9.79 -0.32 -25.28
N TYR A 163 -9.38 -1.30 -26.08
CA TYR A 163 -9.71 -1.42 -27.50
C TYR A 163 -10.15 -2.85 -27.87
#